data_AF-A0A1V9U6Q2-F1
#
_entry.id   AF-A0A1V9U6Q2-F1
#
_cell.length_a   1.000
_cell.length_b   1.000
_cell.length_c   1.000
_cell.angle_alpha   90.00
_cell.angle_beta   90.00
_cell.angle_gamma   90.00
#
_symmetry.space_group_name_H-M   'P 1'
#
loop_
_entity.id
_entity.type
_entity.pdbx_description
1 polymer ?
#
loop_
_entity_poly.entity_id
_entity_poly.type
_entity_poly.pdbx_seq_one_letter_code
_entity_poly.pdbx_strand_id
1 'polypeptide(L)'
;MNENMLNMLKELDSEFPDNYGLREGLRIDAIDLKDRYDDDIDFDEELLDEVRIYYKNKIILVKRYDRDNWEIEDEDYLKFEDFREIGKILSIVMKHISRIELD
;
A
#
# COMPACT_ATOMS: atom_id res chain seq x y z
N MET A 1 -6.61 15.60 -1.19
CA MET A 1 -5.93 15.67 -2.50
C MET A 1 -4.86 14.60 -2.43
N ASN A 2 -5.07 13.46 -3.08
CA ASN A 2 -4.36 12.22 -2.72
C ASN A 2 -3.18 12.00 -3.67
N GLU A 3 -2.31 13.01 -3.79
CA GLU A 3 -1.26 13.01 -4.80
C GLU A 3 -0.20 11.95 -4.53
N ASN A 4 0.16 11.67 -3.27
CA ASN A 4 1.18 10.64 -3.01
C ASN A 4 0.62 9.25 -3.29
N MET A 5 -0.63 8.98 -2.88
CA MET A 5 -1.36 7.77 -3.26
C MET A 5 -1.43 7.60 -4.78
N LEU A 6 -1.89 8.61 -5.52
CA LEU A 6 -1.96 8.53 -6.99
C LEU A 6 -0.59 8.28 -7.63
N ASN A 7 0.48 8.90 -7.11
CA ASN A 7 1.84 8.68 -7.60
C ASN A 7 2.37 7.29 -7.25
N MET A 8 2.01 6.75 -6.08
CA MET A 8 2.31 5.38 -5.68
C MET A 8 1.66 4.37 -6.61
N LEU A 9 0.36 4.51 -6.86
CA LEU A 9 -0.38 3.63 -7.76
C LEU A 9 0.20 3.66 -9.17
N LYS A 10 0.55 4.85 -9.70
CA LYS A 10 1.21 4.99 -11.01
C LYS A 10 2.59 4.33 -11.08
N GLU A 11 3.41 4.47 -10.03
CA GLU A 11 4.73 3.84 -9.99
C GLU A 11 4.62 2.31 -9.92
N LEU A 12 3.68 1.79 -9.13
CA LEU A 12 3.40 0.35 -9.04
C LEU A 12 2.87 -0.21 -10.37
N ASP A 13 1.96 0.50 -11.05
CA ASP A 13 1.47 0.12 -12.38
C ASP A 13 2.62 0.07 -13.42
N SER A 14 3.52 1.06 -13.38
CA SER A 14 4.69 1.09 -14.27
C SER A 14 5.70 -0.03 -13.99
N GLU A 15 5.90 -0.43 -12.73
CA GLU A 15 6.86 -1.47 -12.34
C GLU A 15 6.30 -2.89 -12.46
N PHE A 16 4.97 -3.05 -12.35
CA PHE A 16 4.28 -4.33 -12.38
C PHE A 16 3.11 -4.37 -13.39
N PRO A 17 3.29 -3.93 -14.65
CA PRO A 17 2.18 -3.69 -15.59
C PRO A 17 1.36 -4.95 -15.92
N ASP A 18 2.01 -6.12 -15.94
CA ASP A 18 1.33 -7.38 -16.25
C ASP A 18 0.52 -7.94 -15.07
N ASN A 19 0.75 -7.43 -13.85
CA ASN A 19 0.10 -7.91 -12.63
C ASN A 19 -0.84 -6.85 -12.02
N TYR A 20 -0.66 -5.58 -12.32
CA TYR A 20 -1.38 -4.49 -11.65
C TYR A 20 -2.89 -4.52 -11.97
N GLY A 21 -3.72 -4.37 -10.93
CA GLY A 21 -5.18 -4.38 -11.04
C GLY A 21 -5.81 -5.76 -11.29
N LEU A 22 -5.01 -6.82 -11.49
CA LEU A 22 -5.52 -8.18 -11.60
C LEU A 22 -5.87 -8.73 -10.22
N ARG A 23 -6.99 -9.45 -10.11
CA ARG A 23 -7.48 -10.03 -8.85
C ARG A 23 -6.43 -10.89 -8.12
N GLU A 24 -5.61 -11.61 -8.88
CA GLU A 24 -4.52 -12.46 -8.35
C GLU A 24 -3.12 -11.82 -8.56
N GLY A 25 -3.06 -10.62 -9.13
CA GLY A 25 -1.82 -9.91 -9.43
C GLY A 25 -1.42 -8.99 -8.28
N LEU A 26 -1.32 -7.68 -8.54
CA LEU A 26 -1.02 -6.64 -7.55
C LEU A 26 -2.21 -5.67 -7.45
N ARG A 27 -2.77 -5.55 -6.26
CA ARG A 27 -3.75 -4.50 -5.92
C ARG A 27 -3.34 -3.84 -4.61
N ILE A 28 -3.58 -2.53 -4.52
CA ILE A 28 -3.38 -1.74 -3.32
C ILE A 28 -4.72 -1.13 -2.93
N ASP A 29 -5.05 -1.18 -1.65
CA ASP A 29 -6.08 -0.34 -1.04
C ASP A 29 -5.40 0.49 0.06
N ALA A 30 -5.76 1.77 0.20
CA ALA A 30 -5.36 2.57 1.36
C ALA A 30 -6.59 2.97 2.17
N ILE A 31 -6.43 2.98 3.49
CA ILE A 31 -7.51 3.21 4.44
C ILE A 31 -7.05 4.27 5.43
N ASP A 32 -7.90 5.26 5.67
CA ASP A 32 -7.63 6.30 6.66
C ASP A 32 -8.21 5.95 8.05
N LEU A 33 -7.83 6.73 9.07
CA LEU A 33 -8.23 6.55 10.47
C LEU A 33 -9.75 6.62 10.72
N LYS A 34 -10.55 6.95 9.70
CA LYS A 34 -12.02 6.96 9.76
C LYS A 34 -12.65 5.82 8.95
N ASP A 35 -11.87 4.79 8.64
CA ASP A 35 -12.27 3.62 7.84
C ASP A 35 -12.70 3.96 6.40
N ARG A 36 -12.21 5.08 5.83
CA ARG A 36 -12.50 5.46 4.44
C ARG A 36 -11.42 4.90 3.53
N TYR A 37 -11.84 4.31 2.40
CA TYR A 37 -10.95 3.73 1.40
C TYR A 37 -10.50 4.79 0.38
N ASP A 38 -9.40 4.54 -0.34
CA ASP A 38 -8.82 5.47 -1.31
C ASP A 38 -9.71 5.80 -2.52
N ASP A 39 -10.79 5.04 -2.73
CA ASP A 39 -11.86 5.32 -3.69
C ASP A 39 -13.04 6.12 -3.11
N ASP A 40 -13.05 6.37 -1.79
CA ASP A 40 -14.01 7.24 -1.12
C ASP A 40 -13.69 8.72 -1.39
N ILE A 41 -14.72 9.51 -1.68
CA ILE A 41 -14.58 10.96 -1.92
C ILE A 41 -14.08 11.70 -0.69
N ASP A 42 -14.37 11.17 0.50
CA ASP A 42 -14.00 11.77 1.78
C ASP A 42 -12.65 11.27 2.30
N PHE A 43 -11.98 10.32 1.63
CA PHE A 43 -10.67 9.82 2.01
C PHE A 43 -9.67 10.96 2.22
N ASP A 44 -8.92 10.87 3.32
CA ASP A 44 -7.91 11.84 3.69
C ASP A 44 -6.56 11.18 3.87
N GLU A 45 -5.64 11.46 2.95
CA GLU A 45 -4.29 10.91 2.96
C GLU A 45 -3.49 11.34 4.21
N GLU A 46 -3.75 12.52 4.77
CA GLU A 46 -3.09 12.99 6.00
C GLU A 46 -3.46 12.14 7.22
N LEU A 47 -4.60 11.44 7.15
CA LEU A 47 -5.11 10.53 8.15
C LEU A 47 -4.85 9.06 7.79
N LEU A 48 -3.91 8.77 6.89
CA LEU A 48 -3.59 7.39 6.49
C LEU A 48 -3.34 6.52 7.73
N ASP A 49 -4.07 5.40 7.79
CA ASP A 49 -3.98 4.40 8.86
C ASP A 49 -3.29 3.13 8.36
N GLU A 50 -3.73 2.59 7.22
CA GLU A 50 -3.13 1.39 6.67
C GLU A 50 -3.13 1.35 5.14
N VAL A 51 -2.16 0.62 4.60
CA VAL A 51 -2.11 0.22 3.19
C VAL A 51 -2.16 -1.29 3.12
N ARG A 52 -3.16 -1.81 2.42
CA ARG A 52 -3.31 -3.24 2.13
C ARG A 52 -2.72 -3.56 0.77
N ILE A 53 -1.73 -4.44 0.75
CA ILE A 53 -1.10 -4.95 -0.46
C ILE A 53 -1.62 -6.37 -0.70
N TYR A 54 -2.35 -6.54 -1.79
CA TYR A 54 -2.75 -7.86 -2.28
C TYR A 54 -1.77 -8.25 -3.39
N TYR A 55 -1.02 -9.33 -3.18
CA TYR A 55 -0.06 -9.82 -4.17
C TYR A 55 -0.04 -11.34 -4.25
N LYS A 56 -0.39 -11.91 -5.41
CA LYS A 56 -0.38 -13.37 -5.65
C LYS A 56 -1.11 -14.18 -4.56
N ASN A 57 -2.34 -13.77 -4.23
CA ASN A 57 -3.17 -14.36 -3.19
C ASN A 57 -2.57 -14.28 -1.77
N LYS A 58 -1.76 -13.26 -1.50
CA LYS A 58 -1.29 -12.92 -0.16
C LYS A 58 -1.73 -11.51 0.20
N ILE A 59 -2.01 -11.30 1.48
CA ILE A 59 -2.28 -9.99 2.05
C ILE A 59 -1.12 -9.57 2.94
N ILE A 60 -0.57 -8.39 2.65
CA ILE A 60 0.45 -7.73 3.46
C ILE A 60 -0.13 -6.38 3.87
N LEU A 61 -0.06 -6.07 5.16
CA LEU A 61 -0.55 -4.82 5.72
C LEU A 61 0.64 -3.96 6.10
N VAL A 62 0.61 -2.70 5.69
CA VAL A 62 1.51 -1.65 6.17
C VAL A 62 0.66 -0.73 7.03
N LYS A 63 0.75 -0.89 8.34
CA LYS A 63 -0.11 -0.23 9.33
C LYS A 63 0.62 0.86 10.08
N ARG A 64 -0.05 1.97 10.32
CA ARG A 64 0.45 3.06 11.13
C ARG A 64 0.39 2.67 12.60
N TYR A 65 1.54 2.67 13.27
CA TYR A 65 1.59 2.45 14.72
C TYR A 65 1.48 3.79 15.47
N ASP A 66 2.24 4.79 15.01
CA ASP A 66 2.13 6.19 15.42
C ASP A 66 2.49 7.12 14.25
N ARG A 67 2.79 8.40 14.48
CA ARG A 67 3.09 9.35 13.39
C ARG A 67 4.24 8.90 12.49
N ASP A 68 5.32 8.37 13.04
CA ASP A 68 6.53 8.09 12.27
C ASP A 68 6.82 6.59 12.15
N ASN A 69 6.18 5.76 12.99
CA ASN A 69 6.41 4.33 13.05
C ASN A 69 5.31 3.55 12.33
N TRP A 70 5.75 2.59 11.52
CA TRP A 70 4.91 1.72 10.70
C TRP A 70 5.23 0.25 10.97
N GLU A 71 4.20 -0.58 11.02
CA GLU A 71 4.26 -2.02 11.18
C GLU A 71 3.98 -2.70 9.83
N ILE A 72 4.65 -3.83 9.59
CA ILE A 72 4.38 -4.70 8.45
C ILE A 72 3.85 -6.03 8.99
N GLU A 73 2.60 -6.33 8.68
CA GLU A 73 1.96 -7.60 9.02
C GLU A 73 1.73 -8.43 7.76
N ASP A 74 1.74 -9.75 7.92
CA ASP A 74 1.46 -10.72 6.86
C ASP A 74 0.34 -11.66 7.34
N GLU A 75 -0.66 -11.89 6.49
CA GLU A 75 -1.80 -12.76 6.84
C GLU A 75 -1.67 -14.19 6.27
N ASP A 76 -0.77 -14.43 5.30
CA ASP A 76 -0.82 -15.63 4.43
C ASP A 76 0.51 -16.41 4.28
N TYR A 77 1.49 -16.13 5.13
CA TYR A 77 2.87 -16.64 5.10
C TYR A 77 3.64 -16.32 3.79
N LEU A 78 4.78 -15.64 3.94
CA LEU A 78 5.62 -15.26 2.81
C LEU A 78 6.42 -16.44 2.22
N LYS A 79 6.11 -16.80 0.97
CA LYS A 79 7.00 -17.65 0.15
C LYS A 79 8.29 -16.92 -0.22
N PHE A 80 9.43 -17.59 -0.05
CA PHE A 80 10.76 -17.06 -0.38
C PHE A 80 10.88 -16.57 -1.83
N GLU A 81 10.25 -17.28 -2.76
CA GLU A 81 10.28 -16.97 -4.21
C GLU A 81 9.69 -15.61 -4.55
N ASP A 82 8.75 -15.09 -3.74
CA ASP A 82 8.09 -13.80 -3.97
C ASP A 82 8.72 -12.68 -3.15
N PHE A 83 9.71 -12.99 -2.30
CA PHE A 83 10.25 -12.03 -1.32
C PHE A 83 10.91 -10.83 -2.02
N ARG A 84 11.54 -11.05 -3.18
CA ARG A 84 12.20 -9.99 -3.94
C ARG A 84 11.18 -8.97 -4.46
N GLU A 85 10.10 -9.44 -5.05
CA GLU A 85 9.03 -8.60 -5.60
C GLU A 85 8.28 -7.89 -4.48
N ILE A 86 7.98 -8.59 -3.38
CA ILE A 86 7.35 -8.01 -2.19
C ILE A 86 8.21 -6.90 -1.60
N GLY A 87 9.53 -7.12 -1.47
CA GLY A 87 10.45 -6.07 -1.01
C GLY A 87 10.46 -4.84 -1.90
N LYS A 88 10.32 -4.99 -3.22
CA LYS A 88 10.17 -3.85 -4.14
C LYS A 88 8.84 -3.12 -3.94
N ILE A 89 7.73 -3.86 -3.82
CA ILE A 89 6.40 -3.27 -3.59
C ILE A 89 6.42 -2.46 -2.29
N LEU A 90 6.92 -3.04 -1.19
CA LEU A 90 7.09 -2.36 0.09
C LEU A 90 7.97 -1.12 -0.01
N SER A 91 9.07 -1.19 -0.77
CA SER A 91 9.94 -0.02 -0.99
C SER A 91 9.22 1.12 -1.72
N ILE A 92 8.36 0.82 -2.70
CA ILE A 92 7.60 1.84 -3.42
C ILE A 92 6.53 2.42 -2.50
N VAL A 93 5.79 1.56 -1.78
CA VAL A 93 4.75 1.97 -0.83
C VAL A 93 5.34 2.90 0.23
N MET A 94 6.39 2.49 0.93
CA MET A 94 7.02 3.30 1.98
C MET A 94 7.63 4.61 1.46
N LYS A 95 8.16 4.62 0.23
CA LYS A 95 8.70 5.84 -0.40
C LYS A 95 7.62 6.92 -0.60
N HIS A 96 6.40 6.54 -0.90
CA HIS A 96 5.30 7.49 -1.09
C HIS A 96 4.61 7.84 0.22
N ILE A 97 4.44 6.88 1.14
CA ILE A 97 3.98 7.14 2.50
C ILE A 97 4.88 8.17 3.19
N SER A 98 6.21 8.06 3.04
CA SER A 98 7.16 8.99 3.69
C SER A 98 7.10 10.43 3.17
N ARG A 99 6.23 10.74 2.20
CA ARG A 99 6.01 12.08 1.65
C ARG A 99 4.71 12.72 2.13
N ILE A 100 3.89 11.95 2.84
CA ILE A 100 2.65 12.43 3.42
C ILE A 100 2.98 13.21 4.70
N GLU A 101 2.40 14.39 4.84
CA GLU A 101 2.42 15.12 6.11
C GLU A 101 1.28 14.58 6.99
N LEU A 102 1.59 13.61 7.84
CA LEU A 102 0.61 12.92 8.68
C LEU A 102 0.18 13.80 9.87
N ASP A 103 -1.14 13.88 10.12
CA ASP A 103 -1.72 14.52 11.31
C ASP A 103 -1.48 13.70 12.58
#